data_AF-A0A9X0CHB2-F1
#
_entry.id   AF-A0A9X0CHB2-F1
#
_cell.length_a   1.000
_cell.length_b   1.000
_cell.length_c   1.000
_cell.angle_alpha   90.00
_cell.angle_beta   90.00
_cell.angle_gamma   90.00
#
_symmetry.space_group_name_H-M   'P 1'
#
loop_
_entity.id
_entity.type
_entity.pdbx_description
1 polymer ?
#
loop_
_entity_poly.entity_id
_entity_poly.type
_entity_poly.pdbx_seq_one_letter_code
_entity_poly.pdbx_strand_id
1 'polypeptide(L)'
;MGFVIGKNGNTIKQIELQSGARITTKSDNSGFTVCGNEEQRACATGLINQTAAKMPTVRYTSPGQLVKIPSQFKKLVSGPRGDNLRSVSTLTGAEVSQLGGQQLYVTGPKKRVKHAEFLLKNKV
;
A
#
# COMPACT_ATOMS: atom_id res chain seq x y z
N MET A 1 0.01 -17.17 4.33
CA MET A 1 -0.27 -18.01 3.13
C MET A 1 -1.22 -17.35 2.11
N GLY A 2 -2.29 -16.67 2.52
CA GLY A 2 -3.28 -16.11 1.57
C GLY A 2 -2.77 -15.08 0.55
N PHE A 3 -1.60 -14.46 0.78
CA PHE A 3 -1.01 -13.49 -0.15
C PHE A 3 -0.40 -14.15 -1.40
N VAL A 4 0.32 -15.26 -1.22
CA VAL A 4 0.95 -16.01 -2.33
C VAL A 4 -0.11 -16.68 -3.20
N ILE A 5 -1.22 -17.13 -2.58
CA ILE A 5 -2.39 -17.65 -3.30
C ILE A 5 -3.04 -16.53 -4.13
N GLY A 6 -3.15 -15.33 -3.56
CA GLY A 6 -3.80 -14.19 -4.18
C GLY A 6 -5.32 -14.26 -4.14
N LYS A 7 -6.00 -13.18 -4.54
CA LYS A 7 -7.46 -13.17 -4.65
C LYS A 7 -7.90 -14.24 -5.65
N ASN A 8 -8.77 -15.16 -5.21
CA ASN A 8 -9.28 -16.30 -5.99
C ASN A 8 -8.19 -17.25 -6.53
N GLY A 9 -7.00 -17.31 -5.92
CA GLY A 9 -5.93 -18.18 -6.43
C GLY A 9 -5.28 -17.68 -7.72
N ASN A 10 -5.50 -16.43 -8.11
CA ASN A 10 -4.96 -15.91 -9.37
C ASN A 10 -3.42 -15.83 -9.35
N THR A 11 -2.86 -15.40 -8.21
CA THR A 11 -1.41 -15.24 -8.08
C THR A 11 -0.70 -16.60 -8.14
N ILE A 12 -1.22 -17.62 -7.46
CA ILE A 12 -0.61 -18.96 -7.53
C ILE A 12 -0.73 -19.59 -8.92
N LYS A 13 -1.87 -19.42 -9.60
CA LYS A 13 -2.04 -19.87 -10.99
C LYS A 13 -1.04 -19.21 -11.95
N GLN A 14 -0.76 -17.93 -11.75
CA GLN A 14 0.24 -17.23 -12.56
C GLN A 14 1.66 -17.77 -12.29
N ILE A 15 1.98 -18.08 -11.03
CA ILE A 15 3.27 -18.68 -10.66
C ILE A 15 3.41 -20.08 -11.26
N GLU A 16 2.36 -20.91 -11.21
CA GLU A 16 2.33 -22.23 -11.86
C GLU A 16 2.54 -22.10 -13.38
N LEU A 17 1.84 -21.17 -14.02
CA LEU A 17 1.97 -20.92 -15.47
C LEU A 17 3.37 -20.45 -15.86
N GLN A 18 3.97 -19.55 -15.08
CA GLN A 18 5.30 -18.99 -15.37
C GLN A 18 6.43 -19.99 -15.09
N SER A 19 6.31 -20.77 -14.02
CA SER A 19 7.34 -21.76 -13.65
C SER A 19 7.18 -23.09 -14.40
N GLY A 20 6.00 -23.36 -14.94
CA GLY A 20 5.62 -24.67 -15.48
C GLY A 20 5.53 -25.77 -14.41
N ALA A 21 5.72 -25.42 -13.14
CA ALA A 21 5.61 -26.34 -12.01
C ALA A 21 4.15 -26.45 -11.57
N ARG A 22 3.77 -27.62 -11.07
CA ARG A 22 2.46 -27.85 -10.47
C ARG A 22 2.55 -27.56 -8.98
N ILE A 23 1.77 -26.58 -8.50
CA ILE A 23 1.80 -26.12 -7.12
C ILE A 23 0.48 -26.44 -6.44
N THR A 24 0.52 -27.32 -5.44
CA THR A 24 -0.67 -27.70 -4.67
C THR A 24 -0.62 -27.08 -3.28
N THR A 25 -1.68 -26.39 -2.90
CA THR A 25 -1.88 -25.88 -1.54
C THR A 25 -2.73 -26.87 -0.74
N LYS A 26 -2.21 -27.37 0.38
CA LYS A 26 -3.03 -28.16 1.32
C LYS A 26 -3.83 -27.24 2.22
N SER A 27 -5.08 -27.62 2.50
CA SER A 27 -6.02 -26.87 3.36
C SER A 27 -5.51 -26.66 4.79
N ASP A 28 -4.62 -27.54 5.27
CA ASP A 28 -3.97 -27.49 6.59
C ASP A 28 -2.96 -26.34 6.79
N ASN A 29 -2.94 -25.34 5.90
CA ASN A 29 -2.21 -24.08 6.08
C ASN A 29 -0.67 -24.19 6.22
N SER A 30 -0.11 -25.39 6.09
CA SER A 30 1.29 -25.67 6.42
C SER A 30 2.27 -25.59 5.24
N GLY A 31 1.84 -25.33 4.00
CA GLY A 31 2.80 -25.07 2.91
C GLY A 31 2.27 -25.24 1.48
N PHE A 32 3.20 -25.02 0.54
CA PHE A 32 3.03 -25.25 -0.89
C PHE A 32 3.81 -26.50 -1.30
N THR A 33 3.16 -27.44 -1.97
CA THR A 33 3.83 -28.59 -2.58
C THR A 33 4.10 -28.26 -4.05
N VAL A 34 5.37 -28.14 -4.42
CA VAL A 34 5.79 -27.86 -5.80
C VAL A 34 6.28 -29.15 -6.44
N CYS A 35 5.62 -29.58 -7.51
CA CYS A 35 5.97 -30.76 -8.29
C CYS A 35 6.39 -30.35 -9.70
N GLY A 36 7.56 -30.81 -10.13
CA GLY A 36 8.12 -30.52 -11.45
C GLY A 36 9.60 -30.87 -11.55
N ASN A 37 10.21 -30.52 -12.69
CA ASN A 37 11.64 -30.61 -12.93
C ASN A 37 12.42 -29.68 -11.98
N GLU A 38 13.72 -29.90 -11.84
CA GLU A 38 14.57 -29.14 -10.91
C GLU A 38 14.53 -27.62 -11.21
N GLU A 39 14.62 -27.25 -12.49
CA GLU A 39 14.49 -25.87 -12.95
C GLU A 39 13.13 -25.25 -12.63
N GLN A 40 12.06 -26.03 -12.81
CA GLN A 40 10.68 -25.60 -12.51
C GLN A 40 10.49 -25.38 -11.01
N ARG A 41 11.05 -26.28 -10.17
CA ARG A 41 11.03 -26.15 -8.71
C ARG A 41 11.81 -24.93 -8.25
N ALA A 42 12.99 -24.68 -8.82
CA ALA A 42 13.78 -23.50 -8.50
C ALA A 42 13.04 -22.20 -8.89
N CYS A 43 12.48 -22.17 -10.10
CA CYS A 43 11.70 -21.03 -10.59
C CYS A 43 10.46 -20.76 -9.72
N ALA A 44 9.65 -21.79 -9.45
CA ALA A 44 8.46 -21.68 -8.62
C ALA A 44 8.79 -21.21 -7.20
N THR A 45 9.84 -21.76 -6.58
CA THR A 45 10.27 -21.37 -5.23
C THR A 45 10.74 -19.90 -5.20
N GLY A 46 11.48 -19.47 -6.22
CA GLY A 46 11.89 -18.08 -6.39
C GLY A 46 10.70 -17.14 -6.53
N LEU A 47 9.73 -17.49 -7.38
CA LEU A 47 8.50 -16.70 -7.59
C LEU A 47 7.62 -16.66 -6.33
N ILE A 48 7.47 -17.77 -5.60
CA ILE A 48 6.74 -17.83 -4.34
C ILE A 48 7.38 -16.90 -3.31
N ASN A 49 8.70 -16.99 -3.12
CA ASN A 49 9.43 -16.12 -2.18
C ASN A 49 9.39 -14.66 -2.61
N GLN A 50 9.55 -14.37 -3.90
CA GLN A 50 9.44 -13.03 -4.43
C GLN A 50 8.04 -12.46 -4.25
N THR A 51 7.00 -13.28 -4.37
CA THR A 51 5.61 -12.86 -4.12
C THR A 51 5.37 -12.68 -2.63
N ALA A 52 5.84 -13.60 -1.77
CA ALA A 52 5.77 -13.44 -0.32
C ALA A 52 6.51 -12.18 0.18
N ALA A 53 7.65 -11.85 -0.44
CA ALA A 53 8.47 -10.68 -0.13
C ALA A 53 7.96 -9.39 -0.78
N LYS A 54 7.43 -9.46 -2.01
CA LYS A 54 6.64 -8.39 -2.64
C LYS A 54 5.29 -8.36 -1.96
N MET A 55 5.23 -7.86 -0.73
CA MET A 55 4.09 -7.09 -0.29
C MET A 55 4.13 -5.73 -1.02
N PRO A 56 3.42 -5.50 -2.13
CA PRO A 56 2.88 -4.18 -2.32
C PRO A 56 1.87 -4.01 -1.18
N THR A 57 2.09 -3.00 -0.33
CA THR A 57 1.06 -2.37 0.48
C THR A 57 0.05 -1.71 -0.46
N VAL A 58 -0.62 -2.52 -1.27
CA VAL A 58 -1.72 -2.11 -2.13
C VAL A 58 -2.90 -2.93 -1.63
N ARG A 59 -3.23 -2.67 -0.36
CA ARG A 59 -4.64 -2.57 -0.01
C ARG A 59 -5.17 -1.42 -0.88
N TYR A 60 -6.04 -1.74 -1.82
CA TYR A 60 -6.84 -0.77 -2.58
C TYR A 60 -7.91 -0.09 -1.69
N THR A 61 -7.54 0.17 -0.44
CA THR A 61 -8.18 1.06 0.51
C THR A 61 -6.99 1.71 1.17
N SER A 62 -6.60 2.90 0.70
CA SER A 62 -5.55 3.66 1.35
C SER A 62 -5.94 3.83 2.82
N PRO A 63 -5.27 3.18 3.79
CA PRO A 63 -5.38 3.67 5.16
C PRO A 63 -4.81 5.09 5.10
N GLY A 64 -5.51 6.06 5.66
CA GLY A 64 -5.03 7.44 5.67
C GLY A 64 -3.59 7.53 6.14
N GLN A 65 -2.84 8.44 5.54
CA GLN A 65 -1.45 8.71 5.87
C GLN A 65 -1.42 9.77 6.96
N LEU A 66 -0.78 9.45 8.08
CA LEU A 66 -0.47 10.42 9.11
C LEU A 66 0.68 11.32 8.61
N VAL A 67 0.39 12.58 8.38
CA VAL A 67 1.37 13.59 7.96
C VAL A 67 1.70 14.48 9.16
N LYS A 68 2.95 14.41 9.63
CA LYS A 68 3.48 15.35 10.62
C LYS A 68 3.95 16.60 9.90
N ILE A 69 3.29 17.74 10.18
CA ILE A 69 3.72 19.03 9.63
C ILE A 69 4.93 19.52 10.44
N PRO A 70 5.87 20.30 9.89
CA PRO A 70 6.84 21.07 10.67
C PRO A 70 6.19 22.26 11.41
N SER A 71 6.76 22.70 12.55
CA SER A 71 6.10 23.66 13.45
C SER A 71 5.99 25.05 12.83
N GLN A 72 6.98 25.39 12.01
CA GLN A 72 7.04 26.55 11.12
C GLN A 72 5.83 26.67 10.18
N PHE A 73 5.28 25.55 9.69
CA PHE A 73 4.13 25.56 8.76
C PHE A 73 2.79 25.30 9.46
N LYS A 74 2.79 24.93 10.75
CA LYS A 74 1.55 24.68 11.52
C LYS A 74 0.64 25.90 11.54
N LYS A 75 1.19 27.10 11.75
CA LYS A 75 0.41 28.35 11.83
C LYS A 75 -0.21 28.70 10.48
N LEU A 76 0.50 28.40 9.39
CA LEU A 76 0.02 28.59 8.03
C LEU A 76 -1.07 27.56 7.68
N VAL A 77 -0.83 26.28 7.91
CA VAL A 77 -1.76 25.19 7.58
C VAL A 77 -3.04 25.24 8.43
N SER A 78 -2.93 25.57 9.72
CA SER A 78 -4.10 25.65 10.59
C SER A 78 -4.99 26.85 10.25
N GLY A 79 -4.42 27.98 9.81
CA GLY A 79 -5.12 29.19 9.37
C GLY A 79 -6.14 29.77 10.38
N PRO A 80 -6.65 31.00 10.19
CA PRO A 80 -7.87 31.43 10.89
C PRO A 80 -9.04 30.54 10.42
N ARG A 81 -9.76 29.91 11.35
CA ARG A 81 -10.95 29.05 11.12
C ARG A 81 -10.74 27.77 10.28
N GLY A 82 -9.50 27.29 10.05
CA GLY A 82 -9.28 26.03 9.33
C GLY A 82 -9.47 26.10 7.81
N ASP A 83 -9.53 27.32 7.25
CA ASP A 83 -9.77 27.56 5.82
C ASP A 83 -8.66 26.97 4.93
N ASN A 84 -7.41 27.01 5.39
CA ASN A 84 -6.29 26.51 4.61
C ASN A 84 -6.28 24.97 4.49
N LEU A 85 -6.74 24.23 5.52
CA LEU A 85 -6.94 22.78 5.44
C LEU A 85 -7.99 22.43 4.37
N ARG A 86 -9.10 23.18 4.36
CA ARG A 86 -10.18 23.00 3.39
C ARG A 86 -9.73 23.35 1.98
N SER A 87 -8.91 24.40 1.83
CA SER A 87 -8.26 24.74 0.56
C SER A 87 -7.33 23.63 0.08
N VAL A 88 -6.48 23.07 0.95
CA VAL A 88 -5.58 21.95 0.61
C VAL A 88 -6.37 20.70 0.23
N SER A 89 -7.44 20.38 0.98
CA SER A 89 -8.34 19.27 0.66
C SER A 89 -9.05 19.47 -0.68
N THR A 90 -9.50 20.69 -0.98
CA THR A 90 -10.15 21.04 -2.26
C THR A 90 -9.16 20.97 -3.43
N LEU A 91 -7.95 21.50 -3.27
CA LEU A 91 -6.89 21.49 -4.29
C LEU A 91 -6.40 20.08 -4.61
N THR A 92 -6.28 19.24 -3.58
CA THR A 92 -5.74 17.88 -3.75
C THR A 92 -6.81 16.84 -3.99
N GLY A 93 -8.06 17.13 -3.63
CA GLY A 93 -9.15 16.16 -3.54
C GLY A 93 -8.90 15.04 -2.52
N ALA A 94 -7.94 15.22 -1.60
CA ALA A 94 -7.71 14.31 -0.48
C ALA A 94 -8.50 14.80 0.73
N GLU A 95 -8.99 13.87 1.54
CA GLU A 95 -9.59 14.20 2.83
C GLU A 95 -8.47 14.45 3.85
N VAL A 96 -8.58 15.56 4.59
CA VAL A 96 -7.57 15.97 5.56
C VAL A 96 -8.26 16.25 6.89
N SER A 97 -7.90 15.47 7.91
CA SER A 97 -8.41 15.58 9.28
C SER A 97 -7.29 15.96 10.23
N GLN A 98 -7.49 16.97 11.06
CA GLN A 98 -6.48 17.36 12.05
C GLN A 98 -6.54 16.43 13.27
N LEU A 99 -5.46 15.70 13.54
CA LEU A 99 -5.33 14.80 14.69
C LEU A 99 -4.48 15.47 15.77
N GLY A 100 -4.93 16.60 16.31
CA GLY A 100 -4.30 17.25 17.48
C GLY A 100 -2.86 17.74 17.28
N GLY A 101 -2.52 18.88 17.90
CA GLY A 101 -1.14 19.36 17.93
C GLY A 101 -0.58 19.72 16.54
N GLN A 102 0.23 18.85 15.95
CA GLN A 102 1.01 19.08 14.71
C GLN A 102 0.85 17.92 13.70
N GLN A 103 -0.07 17.00 13.98
CA GLN A 103 -0.34 15.83 13.15
C GLN A 103 -1.64 16.04 12.36
N LEU A 104 -1.56 15.81 11.06
CA LEU A 104 -2.71 15.71 10.17
C LEU A 104 -2.85 14.27 9.71
N TYR A 105 -4.08 13.89 9.41
CA TYR A 105 -4.45 12.62 8.85
C TYR A 105 -5.02 12.86 7.47
N VAL A 106 -4.31 12.37 6.45
CA VAL A 106 -4.69 12.56 5.06
C VAL A 106 -5.18 11.24 4.49
N THR A 107 -6.48 11.13 4.24
CA THR A 107 -7.10 9.97 3.60
C THR A 107 -7.35 10.23 2.11
N GLY A 108 -7.11 9.24 1.27
CA GLY A 108 -7.41 9.36 -0.15
C GLY A 108 -6.56 8.47 -1.06
N PRO A 109 -6.77 8.54 -2.38
CA PRO A 109 -5.96 7.78 -3.33
C PRO A 109 -4.49 8.23 -3.31
N LYS A 110 -3.54 7.29 -3.48
CA LYS A 110 -2.08 7.54 -3.34
C LYS A 110 -1.57 8.78 -4.07
N LYS A 111 -2.10 9.06 -5.27
CA LYS A 111 -1.76 10.27 -6.05
C LYS A 111 -2.11 11.56 -5.29
N ARG A 112 -3.31 11.60 -4.69
CA ARG A 112 -3.83 12.78 -3.97
C ARG A 112 -3.19 12.94 -2.60
N VAL A 113 -3.00 11.85 -1.86
CA VAL A 113 -2.31 11.87 -0.55
C VAL A 113 -0.87 12.38 -0.69
N LYS A 114 -0.14 11.90 -1.70
CA LYS A 114 1.23 12.34 -1.97
C LYS A 114 1.29 13.82 -2.36
N HIS A 115 0.32 14.28 -3.15
CA HIS A 115 0.20 15.70 -3.52
C HIS A 115 -0.14 16.57 -2.30
N ALA A 116 -1.05 16.12 -1.44
CA ALA A 116 -1.43 16.82 -0.22
C ALA A 116 -0.27 16.92 0.77
N GLU A 117 0.47 15.82 0.97
CA GLU A 117 1.66 15.83 1.82
C GLU A 117 2.70 16.85 1.34
N PHE A 118 2.93 16.92 0.02
CA PHE A 118 3.86 17.88 -0.56
C PHE A 118 3.43 19.33 -0.29
N LEU A 119 2.15 19.65 -0.51
CA LEU A 119 1.62 20.99 -0.23
C LEU A 119 1.67 21.34 1.26
N LEU A 120 1.40 20.37 2.14
CA LEU A 120 1.45 20.57 3.60
C LEU A 120 2.87 20.80 4.11
N LYS A 121 3.88 20.21 3.46
CA LYS A 121 5.30 20.37 3.81
C LYS A 121 5.96 21.58 3.15
N ASN A 122 5.43 22.04 2.02
CA ASN A 122 6.10 23.00 1.14
C ASN A 122 5.32 24.29 0.88
N LYS A 123 4.16 24.50 1.50
CA LYS A 123 3.44 25.78 1.37
C LYS A 123 4.25 26.92 2.02
N VAL A 124 4.81 27.75 1.15
CA VAL A 124 5.02 29.19 1.32
C VAL A 124 3.70 29.92 1.10
#